data_AF-G3A633-F1
#
_entry.id   AF-G3A633-F1
#
_cell.length_a   1.000
_cell.length_b   1.000
_cell.length_c   1.000
_cell.angle_alpha   90.00
_cell.angle_beta   90.00
_cell.angle_gamma   90.00
#
_symmetry.space_group_name_H-M   'P 1'
#
loop_
_entity.id
_entity.type
_entity.pdbx_description
1 polymer ?
#
loop_
_entity_poly.entity_id
_entity_poly.type
_entity_poly.pdbx_seq_one_letter_code
_entity_poly.pdbx_strand_id
1 'polypeptide(L)'
;MTLRAAQESDDSDDQFDFATLPDGAIHMLLIIEWLKCLHLHPDFEAYCNAKRTGDADTCATLEQEHPRIAELYEDWGDIHALPSVHDSETVLEWYGPRQHLFAPPEATVVDPIEWLTARSNTTLVAVPNGLTREQLLEVLDDFVSEHPEMLGNGPKYQVMSIKGERPAATLKRLYQARPVFLALSGLFAGKRDLIKGLPAKVATTILKSEGPNRRLGFNWFVHGEVNKRLLEHDNLPSEELKGYAKTIDNLDKFYRACVDSTIRGIFPTTTPK
;
A
#
# COMPACT_ATOMS: atom_id res chain seq x y z
N MET A 1 -45.39 -1.43 -33.31
CA MET A 1 -44.36 -2.14 -32.53
C MET A 1 -43.01 -1.77 -33.12
N THR A 2 -42.32 -0.83 -32.49
CA THR A 2 -40.94 -0.47 -32.85
C THR A 2 -40.30 0.05 -31.56
N LEU A 3 -39.82 -0.90 -30.75
CA LEU A 3 -38.96 -0.61 -29.61
C LEU A 3 -37.62 -0.14 -30.19
N ARG A 4 -37.39 1.17 -30.14
CA ARG A 4 -36.05 1.75 -30.20
C ARG A 4 -35.29 1.15 -29.03
N ALA A 5 -34.27 0.36 -29.34
CA ALA A 5 -33.23 0.01 -28.40
C ALA A 5 -32.68 1.32 -27.84
N ALA A 6 -32.93 1.56 -26.55
CA ALA A 6 -32.15 2.49 -25.79
C ALA A 6 -30.70 2.01 -25.90
N GLN A 7 -29.84 2.87 -26.44
CA GLN A 7 -28.41 2.75 -26.20
C GLN A 7 -28.24 2.67 -24.68
N GLU A 8 -27.79 1.51 -24.21
CA GLU A 8 -27.16 1.38 -22.90
C GLU A 8 -25.90 2.25 -22.94
N SER A 9 -26.06 3.52 -22.60
CA SER A 9 -24.96 4.37 -22.15
C SER A 9 -24.64 3.94 -20.72
N ASP A 10 -23.94 2.82 -20.58
CA ASP A 10 -23.30 2.42 -19.32
C ASP A 10 -21.85 2.93 -19.32
N ASP A 11 -21.69 4.22 -19.65
CA ASP A 11 -20.48 5.01 -19.39
C ASP A 11 -20.59 5.59 -17.96
N SER A 12 -20.88 4.73 -16.97
CA SER A 12 -20.55 5.07 -15.59
C SER A 12 -19.05 4.91 -15.46
N ASP A 13 -18.38 6.02 -15.75
CA ASP A 13 -16.94 6.25 -15.64
C ASP A 13 -16.53 6.12 -14.17
N ASP A 14 -16.50 4.87 -13.66
CA ASP A 14 -16.02 4.51 -12.32
C ASP A 14 -14.48 4.60 -12.28
N GLN A 15 -13.98 5.79 -12.63
CA GLN A 15 -12.62 6.16 -12.30
C GLN A 15 -12.59 6.39 -10.79
N PHE A 16 -12.12 5.36 -10.06
CA PHE A 16 -12.00 5.42 -8.61
C PHE A 16 -11.03 6.55 -8.23
N ASP A 17 -11.58 7.72 -7.91
CA ASP A 17 -10.80 8.89 -7.57
C ASP A 17 -10.42 8.84 -6.08
N PHE A 18 -9.20 8.42 -5.81
CA PHE A 18 -8.67 8.41 -4.45
C PHE A 18 -8.63 9.81 -3.82
N ALA A 19 -8.72 10.89 -4.60
CA ALA A 19 -8.72 12.25 -4.06
C ALA A 19 -10.02 12.63 -3.34
N THR A 20 -11.12 11.91 -3.54
CA THR A 20 -12.40 12.17 -2.85
C THR A 20 -12.55 11.38 -1.56
N LEU A 21 -11.61 10.47 -1.26
CA LEU A 21 -11.66 9.66 -0.05
C LEU A 21 -11.24 10.47 1.18
N PRO A 22 -11.84 10.20 2.36
CA PRO A 22 -11.34 10.74 3.62
C PRO A 22 -9.90 10.28 3.91
N ASP A 23 -9.11 11.14 4.57
CA ASP A 23 -7.70 10.84 4.88
C ASP A 23 -7.52 9.52 5.65
N GLY A 24 -8.41 9.23 6.60
CA GLY A 24 -8.40 7.96 7.33
C GLY A 24 -8.60 6.73 6.43
N ALA A 25 -9.45 6.85 5.41
CA ALA A 25 -9.65 5.78 4.43
C ALA A 25 -8.41 5.59 3.53
N ILE A 26 -7.78 6.68 3.09
CA ILE A 26 -6.53 6.63 2.32
C ILE A 26 -5.42 5.96 3.16
N HIS A 27 -5.29 6.34 4.42
CA HIS A 27 -4.30 5.76 5.34
C HIS A 27 -4.51 4.26 5.53
N MET A 28 -5.75 3.84 5.78
CA MET A 28 -6.10 2.42 5.87
C MET A 28 -5.75 1.65 4.59
N LEU A 29 -6.07 2.20 3.41
CA LEU A 29 -5.73 1.56 2.13
C LEU A 29 -4.22 1.45 1.91
N LEU A 30 -3.43 2.44 2.35
CA LEU A 30 -1.97 2.36 2.33
C LEU A 30 -1.45 1.22 3.23
N ILE A 31 -2.04 1.03 4.42
CA ILE A 31 -1.69 -0.09 5.31
C ILE A 31 -2.06 -1.44 4.67
N ILE A 32 -3.20 -1.53 4.01
CA ILE A 32 -3.59 -2.74 3.27
C ILE A 32 -2.58 -3.04 2.16
N GLU A 33 -2.10 -2.03 1.44
CA GLU A 33 -1.03 -2.23 0.44
C GLU A 33 0.30 -2.62 1.10
N TRP A 34 0.61 -2.10 2.28
CA TRP A 34 1.76 -2.56 3.06
C TRP A 34 1.68 -4.05 3.38
N LEU A 35 0.52 -4.53 3.86
CA LEU A 35 0.30 -5.95 4.15
C LEU A 35 0.45 -6.82 2.90
N LYS A 36 -0.06 -6.37 1.75
CA LYS A 36 0.14 -7.05 0.46
C LYS A 36 1.62 -7.10 0.07
N CYS A 37 2.38 -6.05 0.32
CA CYS A 37 3.82 -6.04 0.09
C CYS A 37 4.57 -6.98 1.03
N LEU A 38 4.23 -7.00 2.33
CA LEU A 38 4.82 -7.93 3.30
C LEU A 38 4.54 -9.40 2.92
N HIS A 39 3.32 -9.70 2.48
CA HIS A 39 2.94 -11.03 1.97
C HIS A 39 3.70 -11.42 0.69
N LEU A 40 4.31 -10.47 -0.02
CA LEU A 40 5.14 -10.76 -1.19
C LEU A 40 6.64 -10.80 -0.85
N HIS A 41 7.02 -10.59 0.41
CA HIS A 41 8.41 -10.58 0.82
C HIS A 41 8.95 -12.00 1.01
N PRO A 42 9.94 -12.44 0.21
CA PRO A 42 10.40 -13.83 0.23
C PRO A 42 11.00 -14.25 1.59
N ASP A 43 11.77 -13.37 2.23
CA ASP A 43 12.38 -13.69 3.52
C ASP A 43 11.36 -13.77 4.66
N PHE A 44 10.27 -13.01 4.57
CA PHE A 44 9.20 -13.09 5.56
C PHE A 44 8.38 -14.37 5.38
N GLU A 45 8.14 -14.79 4.13
CA GLU A 45 7.54 -16.08 3.80
C GLU A 45 8.42 -17.23 4.30
N ALA A 46 9.73 -17.17 4.04
CA ALA A 46 10.69 -18.15 4.52
C ALA A 46 10.70 -18.23 6.05
N TYR A 47 10.62 -17.08 6.74
CA TYR A 47 10.54 -17.01 8.20
C TYR A 47 9.25 -17.62 8.74
N CYS A 48 8.09 -17.31 8.15
CA CYS A 48 6.81 -17.91 8.52
C CYS A 48 6.84 -19.44 8.34
N ASN A 49 7.40 -19.91 7.23
CA ASN A 49 7.58 -21.35 6.98
C ASN A 49 8.51 -21.99 8.03
N ALA A 50 9.63 -21.36 8.36
CA ALA A 50 10.56 -21.85 9.38
C ALA A 50 9.92 -21.92 10.77
N LYS A 51 9.12 -20.92 11.16
CA LYS A 51 8.34 -20.95 12.41
C LYS A 51 7.32 -22.09 12.42
N ARG A 52 6.66 -22.36 11.28
CA ARG A 52 5.67 -23.43 11.16
C ARG A 52 6.28 -24.83 11.25
N THR A 53 7.47 -25.02 10.68
CA THR A 53 8.18 -26.31 10.68
C THR A 53 9.08 -26.51 11.89
N GLY A 54 9.30 -25.48 12.71
CA GLY A 54 10.21 -25.53 13.85
C GLY A 54 11.69 -25.47 13.46
N ASP A 55 12.01 -24.92 12.28
CA ASP A 55 13.39 -24.73 11.80
C ASP A 55 14.04 -23.52 12.50
N ALA A 56 14.68 -23.80 13.64
CA ALA A 56 15.34 -22.80 14.46
C ALA A 56 16.56 -22.16 13.78
N ASP A 57 17.29 -22.91 12.94
CA ASP A 57 18.51 -22.43 12.28
C ASP A 57 18.18 -21.38 11.21
N THR A 58 17.14 -21.64 10.42
CA THR A 58 16.64 -20.66 9.44
C THR A 58 16.06 -19.43 10.15
N CYS A 59 15.33 -19.60 11.26
CA CYS A 59 14.83 -18.47 12.05
C CYS A 59 15.99 -17.59 12.55
N ALA A 60 17.02 -18.18 13.15
CA ALA A 60 18.16 -17.45 13.69
C ALA A 60 18.94 -16.71 12.59
N THR A 61 19.12 -17.34 11.43
CA THR A 61 19.77 -16.71 10.27
C THR A 61 18.99 -15.48 9.79
N LEU A 62 17.68 -15.63 9.62
CA LEU A 62 16.82 -14.53 9.15
C LEU A 62 16.69 -13.41 10.19
N GLU A 63 16.66 -13.73 11.48
CA GLU A 63 16.68 -12.74 12.57
C GLU A 63 17.98 -11.93 12.60
N GLN A 64 19.11 -12.55 12.23
CA GLN A 64 20.38 -11.85 12.09
C GLN A 64 20.41 -10.92 10.88
N GLU A 65 19.85 -11.35 9.74
CA GLU A 65 19.80 -10.57 8.50
C GLU A 65 18.77 -9.43 8.55
N HIS A 66 17.64 -9.67 9.20
CA HIS A 66 16.49 -8.77 9.26
C HIS A 66 16.10 -8.48 10.71
N PRO A 67 16.65 -7.41 11.34
CA PRO A 67 16.50 -7.16 12.77
C PRO A 67 15.07 -7.03 13.30
N ARG A 68 14.09 -6.74 12.43
CA ARG A 68 12.66 -6.57 12.79
C ARG A 68 11.79 -7.76 12.39
N ILE A 69 12.34 -8.83 11.83
CA ILE A 69 11.52 -9.93 11.29
C ILE A 69 10.75 -10.69 12.38
N ALA A 70 11.38 -10.91 13.54
CA ALA A 70 10.73 -11.51 14.70
C ALA A 70 9.62 -10.61 15.25
N GLU A 71 9.90 -9.30 15.38
CA GLU A 71 8.93 -8.28 15.81
C GLU A 71 7.71 -8.23 14.87
N LEU A 72 7.95 -8.28 13.56
CA LEU A 72 6.88 -8.36 12.56
C LEU A 72 6.06 -9.64 12.74
N TYR A 73 6.69 -10.79 12.95
CA TYR A 73 5.97 -12.04 13.19
C TYR A 73 5.22 -12.07 14.52
N GLU A 74 5.69 -11.37 15.56
CA GLU A 74 4.93 -11.25 16.81
C GLU A 74 3.65 -10.43 16.63
N ASP A 75 3.73 -9.34 15.88
CA ASP A 75 2.59 -8.48 15.61
C ASP A 75 1.60 -9.11 14.62
N TRP A 76 2.15 -9.71 13.56
CA TRP A 76 1.42 -10.12 12.38
C TRP A 76 1.32 -11.64 12.24
N GLY A 77 2.04 -12.44 13.01
CA GLY A 77 2.04 -13.89 12.86
C GLY A 77 2.31 -14.35 11.43
N ASP A 78 1.73 -15.49 11.08
CA ASP A 78 1.85 -16.11 9.78
C ASP A 78 0.79 -15.56 8.81
N ILE A 79 1.12 -14.47 8.11
CA ILE A 79 0.21 -13.81 7.16
C ILE A 79 -0.07 -14.67 5.92
N HIS A 80 0.78 -15.67 5.66
CA HIS A 80 0.64 -16.59 4.54
C HIS A 80 -0.34 -17.74 4.85
N ALA A 81 -0.71 -17.92 6.12
CA ALA A 81 -1.79 -18.80 6.52
C ALA A 81 -3.19 -18.18 6.32
N LEU A 82 -3.27 -16.88 5.98
CA LEU A 82 -4.54 -16.22 5.71
C LEU A 82 -5.17 -16.74 4.42
N PRO A 83 -6.51 -16.97 4.38
CA PRO A 83 -7.19 -17.44 3.18
C PRO A 83 -6.96 -16.54 1.95
N SER A 84 -6.91 -15.23 2.17
CA SER A 84 -6.56 -14.25 1.15
C SER A 84 -6.21 -12.90 1.76
N VAL A 85 -5.00 -12.40 1.52
CA VAL A 85 -4.63 -10.98 1.77
C VAL A 85 -5.16 -10.02 0.70
N HIS A 86 -5.97 -10.53 -0.24
CA HIS A 86 -6.60 -9.76 -1.31
C HIS A 86 -8.11 -9.59 -1.13
N ASP A 87 -8.68 -10.33 -0.17
CA ASP A 87 -10.05 -10.15 0.26
C ASP A 87 -10.12 -9.01 1.29
N SER A 88 -10.98 -8.02 1.03
CA SER A 88 -11.11 -6.86 1.91
C SER A 88 -11.67 -7.24 3.27
N GLU A 89 -12.57 -8.21 3.37
CA GLU A 89 -13.19 -8.58 4.64
C GLU A 89 -12.19 -9.28 5.55
N THR A 90 -11.54 -10.34 5.05
CA THR A 90 -10.49 -11.06 5.79
C THR A 90 -9.37 -10.12 6.26
N VAL A 91 -8.91 -9.20 5.41
CA VAL A 91 -7.85 -8.25 5.79
C VAL A 91 -8.33 -7.23 6.81
N LEU A 92 -9.58 -6.77 6.74
CA LEU A 92 -10.14 -5.80 7.68
C LEU A 92 -10.34 -6.40 9.07
N GLU A 93 -10.86 -7.62 9.17
CA GLU A 93 -10.97 -8.36 10.45
C GLU A 93 -9.59 -8.53 11.11
N TRP A 94 -8.59 -8.74 10.27
CA TRP A 94 -7.24 -9.00 10.72
C TRP A 94 -6.46 -7.71 11.08
N TYR A 95 -6.76 -6.60 10.39
CA TYR A 95 -6.24 -5.26 10.66
C TYR A 95 -6.89 -4.60 11.89
N GLY A 96 -8.20 -4.78 12.10
CA GLY A 96 -8.98 -4.16 13.18
C GLY A 96 -8.33 -4.17 14.57
N PRO A 97 -7.86 -5.30 15.11
CA PRO A 97 -7.21 -5.34 16.42
C PRO A 97 -5.80 -4.70 16.43
N ARG A 98 -5.19 -4.47 15.27
CA ARG A 98 -3.78 -4.04 15.08
C ARG A 98 -3.65 -2.61 14.57
N GLN A 99 -4.75 -1.86 14.42
CA GLN A 99 -4.71 -0.48 13.91
C GLN A 99 -3.78 0.44 14.71
N HIS A 100 -3.70 0.20 16.02
CA HIS A 100 -2.84 0.94 16.95
C HIS A 100 -1.34 0.85 16.61
N LEU A 101 -0.92 -0.11 15.76
CA LEU A 101 0.47 -0.22 15.31
C LEU A 101 0.84 0.81 14.24
N PHE A 102 -0.14 1.39 13.54
CA PHE A 102 0.06 2.37 12.45
C PHE A 102 -0.50 3.76 12.76
N ALA A 103 -1.45 3.85 13.67
CA ALA A 103 -2.02 5.13 14.09
C ALA A 103 -2.11 5.18 15.62
N PRO A 104 -1.84 6.34 16.24
CA PRO A 104 -2.19 6.53 17.63
C PRO A 104 -3.71 6.33 17.79
N PRO A 105 -4.17 5.79 18.93
CA PRO A 105 -5.60 5.69 19.19
C PRO A 105 -6.24 7.09 19.10
N GLU A 106 -7.46 7.16 18.58
CA GLU A 106 -8.21 8.42 18.55
C GLU A 106 -8.41 8.94 19.97
N ALA A 107 -8.12 10.23 20.18
CA ALA A 107 -8.37 10.88 21.45
C ALA A 107 -9.88 10.94 21.70
N THR A 108 -10.35 10.30 22.77
CA THR A 108 -11.76 10.36 23.17
C THR A 108 -11.96 11.40 24.26
N VAL A 109 -12.88 12.33 24.03
CA VAL A 109 -13.36 13.24 25.09
C VAL A 109 -14.37 12.48 25.92
N VAL A 110 -14.09 12.38 27.22
CA VAL A 110 -14.89 11.61 28.18
C VAL A 110 -15.18 12.46 29.41
N ASP A 111 -16.32 12.23 30.04
CA ASP A 111 -16.60 12.83 31.34
C ASP A 111 -15.61 12.25 32.37
N PRO A 112 -14.86 13.09 33.11
CA PRO A 112 -13.95 12.63 34.15
C PRO A 112 -14.60 11.68 35.18
N ILE A 113 -15.91 11.83 35.43
CA ILE A 113 -16.68 11.02 36.37
C ILE A 113 -16.95 9.61 35.80
N GLU A 114 -17.20 9.51 34.49
CA GLU A 114 -17.42 8.24 33.80
C GLU A 114 -16.12 7.43 33.65
N TRP A 115 -14.97 8.08 33.76
CA TRP A 115 -13.65 7.52 33.46
C TRP A 115 -12.93 6.88 34.66
N LEU A 116 -13.54 6.87 35.86
CA LEU A 116 -12.95 6.34 37.09
C LEU A 116 -12.56 4.83 37.04
N THR A 117 -12.91 4.13 35.96
CA THR A 117 -12.60 2.70 35.74
C THR A 117 -11.50 2.44 34.69
N ALA A 118 -10.81 3.49 34.21
CA ALA A 118 -9.92 3.37 33.05
C ALA A 118 -8.65 2.52 33.25
N ARG A 119 -8.23 1.87 32.15
CA ARG A 119 -7.13 0.92 32.04
C ARG A 119 -5.75 1.57 32.26
N SER A 120 -4.78 0.76 32.68
CA SER A 120 -3.42 1.09 33.16
C SER A 120 -2.50 1.92 32.26
N ASN A 121 -2.92 2.36 31.06
CA ASN A 121 -2.05 3.01 30.07
C ASN A 121 -2.66 4.30 29.49
N THR A 122 -3.49 5.02 30.25
CA THR A 122 -4.17 6.25 29.80
C THR A 122 -3.71 7.46 30.60
N THR A 123 -3.36 8.55 29.92
CA THR A 123 -3.06 9.85 30.55
C THR A 123 -4.29 10.75 30.46
N LEU A 124 -4.77 11.24 31.59
CA LEU A 124 -5.86 12.21 31.65
C LEU A 124 -5.27 13.62 31.73
N VAL A 125 -5.64 14.47 30.77
CA VAL A 125 -5.20 15.87 30.73
C VAL A 125 -6.41 16.77 30.96
N ALA A 126 -6.36 17.57 32.02
CA ALA A 126 -7.38 18.58 32.29
C ALA A 126 -7.08 19.86 31.49
N VAL A 127 -7.93 20.19 30.53
CA VAL A 127 -7.80 21.39 29.70
C VAL A 127 -8.55 22.55 30.34
N PRO A 128 -7.91 23.70 30.63
CA PRO A 128 -8.60 24.88 31.15
C PRO A 128 -9.66 25.40 30.18
N ASN A 129 -10.85 25.71 30.72
CA ASN A 129 -11.90 26.37 29.94
C ASN A 129 -11.49 27.80 29.55
N GLY A 130 -11.82 28.21 28.33
CA GLY A 130 -11.62 29.59 27.85
C GLY A 130 -10.32 29.83 27.06
N LEU A 131 -9.49 28.81 26.84
CA LEU A 131 -8.36 28.89 25.92
C LEU A 131 -8.84 28.99 24.47
N THR A 132 -8.17 29.81 23.66
CA THR A 132 -8.30 29.72 22.20
C THR A 132 -7.64 28.44 21.69
N ARG A 133 -7.90 28.07 20.44
CA ARG A 133 -7.27 26.90 19.81
C ARG A 133 -5.75 27.00 19.84
N GLU A 134 -5.21 28.18 19.54
CA GLU A 134 -3.77 28.44 19.49
C GLU A 134 -3.12 28.30 20.87
N GLN A 135 -3.76 28.86 21.90
CA GLN A 135 -3.30 28.74 23.29
C GLN A 135 -3.36 27.30 23.79
N LEU A 136 -4.41 26.56 23.40
CA LEU A 136 -4.52 25.14 23.74
C LEU A 136 -3.41 24.32 23.07
N LEU A 137 -3.12 24.58 21.80
CA LEU A 137 -2.03 23.91 21.09
C LEU A 137 -0.68 24.20 21.75
N GLU A 138 -0.42 25.45 22.13
CA GLU A 138 0.81 25.85 22.83
C GLU A 138 0.95 25.13 24.18
N VAL A 139 -0.11 25.12 25.01
CA VAL A 139 -0.11 24.41 26.30
C VAL A 139 0.12 22.90 26.14
N LEU A 140 -0.48 22.28 25.12
CA LEU A 140 -0.28 20.86 24.84
C LEU A 140 1.14 20.60 24.33
N ASP A 141 1.69 21.45 23.48
CA ASP A 141 3.05 21.30 22.94
C ASP A 141 4.11 21.45 24.03
N ASP A 142 3.92 22.43 24.94
CA ASP A 142 4.75 22.62 26.12
C ASP A 142 4.67 21.39 27.05
N PHE A 143 3.46 20.90 27.35
CA PHE A 143 3.27 19.72 28.18
C PHE A 143 3.94 18.47 27.61
N VAL A 144 3.77 18.24 26.30
CA VAL A 144 4.41 17.13 25.55
C VAL A 144 5.94 17.26 25.59
N SER A 145 6.47 18.48 25.46
CA SER A 145 7.91 18.76 25.49
C SER A 145 8.52 18.57 26.88
N GLU A 146 7.78 18.89 27.94
CA GLU A 146 8.21 18.74 29.33
C GLU A 146 8.06 17.30 29.86
N HIS A 147 7.19 16.50 29.25
CA HIS A 147 6.88 15.13 29.65
C HIS A 147 7.04 14.10 28.52
N PRO A 148 8.23 14.00 27.88
CA PRO A 148 8.45 13.06 26.79
C PRO A 148 8.26 11.60 27.20
N GLU A 149 8.43 11.27 28.49
CA GLU A 149 8.20 9.94 29.06
C GLU A 149 6.72 9.55 29.12
N MET A 150 5.80 10.52 29.11
CA MET A 150 4.36 10.28 29.07
C MET A 150 3.85 10.01 27.66
N LEU A 151 4.67 10.31 26.65
CA LEU A 151 4.36 10.03 25.25
C LEU A 151 4.75 8.58 24.95
N GLY A 152 3.80 7.81 24.44
CA GLY A 152 4.13 6.52 23.82
C GLY A 152 5.10 6.73 22.65
N ASN A 153 5.76 5.66 22.21
CA ASN A 153 6.76 5.67 21.13
C ASN A 153 6.18 5.99 19.72
N GLY A 154 4.99 6.59 19.63
CA GLY A 154 4.24 6.75 18.39
C GLY A 154 3.83 5.40 17.78
N PRO A 155 3.32 5.40 16.53
CA PRO A 155 3.03 4.18 15.82
C PRO A 155 4.32 3.39 15.53
N LYS A 156 4.27 2.08 15.77
CA LYS A 156 5.38 1.13 15.58
C LYS A 156 5.82 1.02 14.11
N TYR A 157 4.88 1.19 13.20
CA TYR A 157 5.11 1.21 11.75
C TYR A 157 4.74 2.56 11.17
N GLN A 158 5.58 3.06 10.27
CA GLN A 158 5.40 4.39 9.69
C GLN A 158 4.94 4.29 8.24
N VAL A 159 3.78 4.88 7.97
CA VAL A 159 3.34 5.19 6.62
C VAL A 159 3.97 6.51 6.20
N MET A 160 5.06 6.44 5.44
CA MET A 160 5.85 7.60 5.02
C MET A 160 5.14 8.42 3.94
N SER A 161 5.34 9.74 3.98
CA SER A 161 5.00 10.61 2.87
C SER A 161 6.14 10.64 1.84
N ILE A 162 5.79 10.54 0.55
CA ILE A 162 6.76 10.76 -0.53
C ILE A 162 6.82 12.26 -0.79
N LYS A 163 8.03 12.83 -0.79
CA LYS A 163 8.23 14.27 -0.94
C LYS A 163 7.59 14.78 -2.25
N GLY A 164 6.65 15.73 -2.10
CA GLY A 164 5.94 16.33 -3.23
C GLY A 164 4.75 15.51 -3.75
N GLU A 165 4.41 14.39 -3.10
CA GLU A 165 3.30 13.53 -3.47
C GLU A 165 2.26 13.48 -2.34
N ARG A 166 0.97 13.62 -2.69
CA ARG A 166 -0.13 13.45 -1.73
C ARG A 166 -0.38 11.97 -1.46
N PRO A 167 -0.86 11.56 -0.28
CA PRO A 167 -1.18 10.15 0.02
C PRO A 167 -2.08 9.48 -1.03
N ALA A 168 -3.09 10.18 -1.55
CA ALA A 168 -3.96 9.68 -2.63
C ALA A 168 -3.19 9.37 -3.93
N ALA A 169 -2.18 10.18 -4.27
CA ALA A 169 -1.34 9.95 -5.45
C ALA A 169 -0.41 8.75 -5.25
N THR A 170 0.18 8.63 -4.06
CA THR A 170 0.96 7.46 -3.65
C THR A 170 0.14 6.18 -3.77
N LEU A 171 -1.10 6.20 -3.27
CA LEU A 171 -2.01 5.06 -3.32
C LEU A 171 -2.37 4.69 -4.77
N LYS A 172 -2.69 5.69 -5.60
CA LYS A 172 -2.92 5.48 -7.05
C LYS A 172 -1.72 4.82 -7.72
N ARG A 173 -0.51 5.28 -7.40
CA ARG A 173 0.73 4.71 -7.93
C ARG A 173 0.94 3.26 -7.48
N LEU A 174 0.66 2.92 -6.22
CA LEU A 174 0.70 1.54 -5.72
C LEU A 174 -0.29 0.64 -6.48
N TYR A 175 -1.52 1.12 -6.69
CA TYR A 175 -2.55 0.39 -7.43
C TYR A 175 -2.19 0.15 -8.90
N GLN A 176 -1.44 1.06 -9.51
CA GLN A 176 -0.84 0.88 -10.84
C GLN A 176 0.33 -0.10 -10.82
N ALA A 177 1.18 0.00 -9.81
CA ALA A 177 2.44 -0.71 -9.75
C ALA A 177 2.29 -2.19 -9.38
N ARG A 178 1.32 -2.53 -8.51
CA ARG A 178 1.05 -3.91 -8.10
C ARG A 178 0.74 -4.86 -9.26
N PRO A 179 -0.25 -4.61 -10.15
CA PRO A 179 -0.54 -5.52 -11.25
C PRO A 179 0.63 -5.63 -12.23
N VAL A 180 1.39 -4.54 -12.42
CA VAL A 180 2.63 -4.55 -13.22
C VAL A 180 3.66 -5.48 -12.61
N PHE A 181 3.94 -5.34 -11.31
CA PHE A 181 4.87 -6.19 -10.58
C PHE A 181 4.45 -7.65 -10.62
N LEU A 182 3.16 -7.95 -10.42
CA LEU A 182 2.63 -9.32 -10.48
C LEU A 182 2.71 -9.90 -11.90
N ALA A 183 2.42 -9.11 -12.94
CA ALA A 183 2.58 -9.55 -14.31
C ALA A 183 4.04 -9.88 -14.63
N LEU A 184 4.98 -9.02 -14.21
CA LEU A 184 6.41 -9.22 -14.46
C LEU A 184 7.01 -10.37 -13.64
N SER A 185 6.53 -10.57 -12.41
CA SER A 185 7.03 -11.60 -11.49
C SER A 185 6.37 -12.96 -11.73
N GLY A 186 5.05 -12.99 -11.98
CA GLY A 186 4.25 -14.20 -12.15
C GLY A 186 4.31 -14.82 -13.53
N LEU A 187 4.33 -14.02 -14.61
CA LEU A 187 4.43 -14.57 -15.97
C LEU A 187 5.82 -15.19 -16.25
N PHE A 188 6.85 -14.84 -15.47
CA PHE A 188 8.25 -15.15 -15.80
C PHE A 188 9.11 -15.52 -14.59
N ALA A 189 8.54 -16.20 -13.59
CA ALA A 189 9.25 -16.70 -12.42
C ALA A 189 10.59 -17.37 -12.82
N GLY A 190 11.70 -16.71 -12.50
CA GLY A 190 13.07 -17.18 -12.79
C GLY A 190 13.60 -16.93 -14.21
N LYS A 191 12.85 -16.29 -15.12
CA LYS A 191 13.27 -16.02 -16.52
C LYS A 191 13.24 -14.54 -16.91
N ARG A 192 13.09 -13.63 -15.94
CA ARG A 192 13.01 -12.19 -16.17
C ARG A 192 14.21 -11.65 -16.98
N ASP A 193 15.42 -12.12 -16.66
CA ASP A 193 16.65 -11.71 -17.36
C ASP A 193 16.81 -12.36 -18.74
N LEU A 194 16.07 -13.44 -19.01
CA LEU A 194 16.10 -14.18 -20.27
C LEU A 194 15.16 -13.59 -21.33
N ILE A 195 14.23 -12.72 -20.93
CA ILE A 195 13.17 -12.21 -21.82
C ILE A 195 13.39 -10.74 -22.09
N LYS A 196 14.11 -10.48 -23.19
CA LYS A 196 14.29 -9.13 -23.74
C LYS A 196 12.93 -8.49 -24.03
N GLY A 197 12.80 -7.21 -23.67
CA GLY A 197 11.62 -6.39 -23.99
C GLY A 197 10.38 -6.71 -23.13
N LEU A 198 10.54 -7.36 -21.99
CA LEU A 198 9.42 -7.74 -21.14
C LEU A 198 8.51 -6.55 -20.71
N PRO A 199 9.05 -5.39 -20.29
CA PRO A 199 8.21 -4.21 -20.01
C PRO A 199 7.38 -3.75 -21.22
N ALA A 200 7.91 -3.88 -22.44
CA ALA A 200 7.19 -3.53 -23.65
C ALA A 200 6.03 -4.50 -23.91
N LYS A 201 6.19 -5.80 -23.62
CA LYS A 201 5.10 -6.78 -23.73
C LYS A 201 3.97 -6.48 -22.75
N VAL A 202 4.29 -6.16 -21.51
CA VAL A 202 3.28 -5.76 -20.50
C VAL A 202 2.57 -4.47 -20.94
N ALA A 203 3.32 -3.49 -21.47
CA ALA A 203 2.74 -2.28 -22.03
C ALA A 203 1.78 -2.56 -23.19
N THR A 204 2.14 -3.44 -24.13
CA THR A 204 1.26 -3.88 -25.22
C THR A 204 -0.02 -4.53 -24.69
N THR A 205 0.08 -5.41 -23.68
CA THR A 205 -1.10 -6.04 -23.07
C THR A 205 -2.04 -5.01 -22.44
N ILE A 206 -1.49 -4.00 -21.74
CA ILE A 206 -2.29 -2.91 -21.15
C ILE A 206 -2.94 -2.09 -22.26
N LEU A 207 -2.19 -1.70 -23.30
CA LEU A 207 -2.70 -0.93 -24.44
C LEU A 207 -3.83 -1.64 -25.19
N LYS A 208 -3.75 -2.97 -25.34
CA LYS A 208 -4.80 -3.79 -25.97
C LYS A 208 -6.06 -3.91 -25.10
N SER A 209 -5.94 -3.72 -23.79
CA SER A 209 -7.00 -3.97 -22.82
C SER A 209 -7.59 -2.65 -22.33
N GLU A 210 -8.57 -2.12 -23.05
CA GLU A 210 -9.16 -0.80 -22.76
C GLU A 210 -9.71 -0.68 -21.33
N GLY A 211 -10.39 -1.73 -20.84
CA GLY A 211 -10.90 -1.78 -19.45
C GLY A 211 -9.79 -1.64 -18.41
N PRO A 212 -8.81 -2.56 -18.33
CA PRO A 212 -7.66 -2.45 -17.42
C PRO A 212 -6.85 -1.15 -17.57
N ASN A 213 -6.68 -0.65 -18.78
CA ASN A 213 -5.97 0.59 -19.06
C ASN A 213 -6.66 1.83 -18.42
N ARG A 214 -7.99 1.92 -18.55
CA ARG A 214 -8.79 2.97 -17.90
C ARG A 214 -8.91 2.76 -16.40
N ARG A 215 -9.25 1.54 -15.97
CA ARG A 215 -9.48 1.19 -14.55
C ARG A 215 -8.24 1.37 -13.68
N LEU A 216 -7.05 1.06 -14.20
CA LEU A 216 -5.78 1.30 -13.50
C LEU A 216 -5.29 2.74 -13.66
N GLY A 217 -6.01 3.58 -14.41
CA GLY A 217 -5.68 4.99 -14.59
C GLY A 217 -4.41 5.24 -15.41
N PHE A 218 -4.01 4.29 -16.26
CA PHE A 218 -2.94 4.51 -17.24
C PHE A 218 -3.41 5.47 -18.33
N ASN A 219 -4.65 5.29 -18.81
CA ASN A 219 -5.27 6.11 -19.84
C ASN A 219 -4.40 6.25 -21.10
N TRP A 220 -3.68 5.17 -21.46
CA TRP A 220 -2.81 5.15 -22.62
C TRP A 220 -3.61 4.94 -23.90
N PHE A 221 -3.18 5.53 -25.01
CA PHE A 221 -3.84 5.30 -26.29
C PHE A 221 -2.81 5.34 -27.41
N VAL A 222 -3.14 4.60 -28.46
CA VAL A 222 -2.36 4.59 -29.69
C VAL A 222 -3.06 5.45 -30.72
N HIS A 223 -2.35 6.46 -31.23
CA HIS A 223 -2.91 7.39 -32.21
C HIS A 223 -2.91 6.79 -33.62
N GLY A 224 -4.06 6.89 -34.30
CA GLY A 224 -4.23 6.55 -35.71
C GLY A 224 -4.49 5.06 -35.99
N GLU A 225 -5.35 4.80 -36.97
CA GLU A 225 -5.80 3.45 -37.35
C GLU A 225 -4.68 2.51 -37.78
N VAL A 226 -3.61 3.04 -38.37
CA VAL A 226 -2.43 2.26 -38.74
C VAL A 226 -1.76 1.68 -37.49
N ASN A 227 -1.54 2.53 -36.48
CA ASN A 227 -0.88 2.09 -35.25
C ASN A 227 -1.77 1.18 -34.40
N LYS A 228 -3.11 1.37 -34.43
CA LYS A 228 -4.05 0.42 -33.82
C LYS A 228 -3.93 -0.98 -34.45
N ARG A 229 -3.92 -1.06 -35.79
CA ARG A 229 -3.71 -2.34 -36.50
C ARG A 229 -2.35 -2.95 -36.20
N LEU A 230 -1.30 -2.13 -36.10
CA LEU A 230 0.04 -2.61 -35.72
C LEU A 230 0.05 -3.14 -34.28
N LEU A 231 -0.65 -2.49 -33.36
CA LEU A 231 -0.81 -2.97 -31.98
C LEU A 231 -1.53 -4.33 -31.95
N GLU A 232 -2.64 -4.49 -32.67
CA GLU A 232 -3.38 -5.76 -32.75
C GLU A 232 -2.48 -6.92 -33.17
N HIS A 233 -1.59 -6.69 -34.15
CA HIS A 233 -0.66 -7.68 -34.68
C HIS A 233 0.71 -7.75 -33.95
N ASP A 234 0.86 -7.13 -32.79
CA ASP A 234 2.14 -7.09 -32.02
C ASP A 234 3.33 -6.50 -32.80
N ASN A 235 3.05 -5.64 -33.79
CA ASN A 235 4.02 -5.01 -34.68
C ASN A 235 4.16 -3.50 -34.42
N LEU A 236 3.70 -3.01 -33.26
CA LEU A 236 3.83 -1.60 -32.91
C LEU A 236 5.33 -1.22 -32.82
N PRO A 237 5.77 -0.12 -33.46
CA PRO A 237 7.17 0.28 -33.45
C PRO A 237 7.72 0.43 -32.02
N SER A 238 8.98 0.03 -31.81
CA SER A 238 9.61 0.07 -30.50
C SER A 238 9.71 1.48 -29.91
N GLU A 239 9.80 2.52 -30.74
CA GLU A 239 9.82 3.91 -30.27
C GLU A 239 8.47 4.35 -29.68
N GLU A 240 7.35 3.90 -30.24
CA GLU A 240 6.00 4.15 -29.69
C GLU A 240 5.81 3.44 -28.34
N LEU A 241 6.41 2.26 -28.17
CA LEU A 241 6.34 1.49 -26.92
C LEU A 241 7.34 1.95 -25.85
N LYS A 242 8.37 2.72 -26.21
CA LYS A 242 9.49 3.06 -25.32
C LYS A 242 9.05 3.85 -24.10
N GLY A 243 8.14 4.82 -24.27
CA GLY A 243 7.58 5.61 -23.17
C GLY A 243 6.80 4.73 -22.18
N TYR A 244 5.92 3.87 -22.70
CA TYR A 244 5.14 2.95 -21.90
C TYR A 244 6.01 1.91 -21.18
N ALA A 245 6.96 1.30 -21.88
CA ALA A 245 7.90 0.35 -21.32
C ALA A 245 8.73 0.96 -20.17
N LYS A 246 9.16 2.22 -20.31
CA LYS A 246 9.86 2.94 -19.24
C LYS A 246 8.95 3.15 -18.01
N THR A 247 7.67 3.49 -18.22
CA THR A 247 6.70 3.62 -17.12
C THR A 247 6.50 2.28 -16.41
N ILE A 248 6.35 1.18 -17.15
CA ILE A 248 6.23 -0.17 -16.60
C ILE A 248 7.46 -0.53 -15.75
N ASP A 249 8.67 -0.27 -16.26
CA ASP A 249 9.91 -0.52 -15.51
C ASP A 249 9.99 0.30 -14.21
N ASN A 250 9.62 1.59 -14.27
CA ASN A 250 9.60 2.46 -13.10
C ASN A 250 8.57 2.01 -12.04
N LEU A 251 7.40 1.55 -12.47
CA LEU A 251 6.37 1.03 -11.57
C LEU A 251 6.80 -0.27 -10.89
N ASP A 252 7.41 -1.19 -11.64
CA ASP A 252 7.95 -2.42 -11.07
C ASP A 252 9.04 -2.15 -10.03
N LYS A 253 10.02 -1.30 -10.36
CA LYS A 253 11.09 -0.90 -9.42
C LYS A 253 10.52 -0.28 -8.17
N PHE A 254 9.52 0.59 -8.32
CA PHE A 254 8.84 1.22 -7.19
C PHE A 254 8.16 0.18 -6.30
N TYR A 255 7.38 -0.74 -6.86
CA TYR A 255 6.68 -1.75 -6.06
C TYR A 255 7.63 -2.75 -5.40
N ARG A 256 8.67 -3.19 -6.12
CA ARG A 256 9.73 -4.05 -5.56
C ARG A 256 10.41 -3.39 -4.36
N ALA A 257 10.81 -2.13 -4.50
CA ALA A 257 11.43 -1.41 -3.40
C ALA A 257 10.47 -1.17 -2.22
N CYS A 258 9.15 -1.12 -2.47
CA CYS A 258 8.14 -1.15 -1.41
C CYS A 258 8.12 -2.51 -0.71
N VAL A 259 8.07 -3.63 -1.45
CA VAL A 259 8.20 -5.00 -0.89
C VAL A 259 9.45 -5.10 -0.03
N ASP A 260 10.64 -4.83 -0.58
CA ASP A 260 11.92 -4.95 0.13
C ASP A 260 12.01 -4.06 1.40
N SER A 261 11.19 -3.01 1.50
CA SER A 261 11.20 -2.09 2.64
C SER A 261 10.22 -2.49 3.74
N THR A 262 9.21 -3.31 3.46
CA THR A 262 8.19 -3.66 4.46
C THR A 262 8.77 -4.46 5.62
N ILE A 263 9.78 -5.30 5.38
CA ILE A 263 10.47 -6.06 6.43
C ILE A 263 11.24 -5.18 7.42
N ARG A 264 11.50 -3.92 7.05
CA ARG A 264 12.08 -2.88 7.93
C ARG A 264 11.01 -2.05 8.62
N GLY A 265 9.73 -2.32 8.38
CA GLY A 265 8.59 -1.57 8.87
C GLY A 265 8.47 -0.14 8.32
N ILE A 266 8.98 0.08 7.09
CA ILE A 266 8.94 1.37 6.39
C ILE A 266 8.11 1.23 5.11
N PHE A 267 7.12 2.10 4.88
CA PHE A 267 6.31 2.05 3.67
C PHE A 267 5.56 3.34 3.34
N PRO A 268 5.37 3.69 2.07
CA PRO A 268 6.14 3.19 0.92
C PRO A 268 7.62 3.60 1.06
N THR A 269 8.49 3.00 0.26
CA THR A 269 9.88 3.47 0.21
C THR A 269 9.95 4.89 -0.36
N THR A 270 10.66 5.79 0.31
CA THR A 270 10.90 7.17 -0.17
C THR A 270 12.11 7.28 -1.09
N THR A 271 12.88 6.20 -1.24
CA THR A 271 14.07 6.13 -2.10
C THR A 271 13.99 4.88 -2.98
N PRO A 272 13.82 5.02 -4.31
CA PRO A 272 14.19 3.94 -5.20
C PRO A 272 15.73 3.80 -5.13
N LYS A 273 16.23 2.65 -4.67
CA LYS A 273 17.64 2.30 -4.81
C LYS A 273 17.94 1.96 -6.28
#